data_AF-A0A2G6PCA1-F1
#
_entry.id   AF-A0A2G6PCA1-F1
#
_cell.length_a   1.000
_cell.length_b   1.000
_cell.length_c   1.000
_cell.angle_alpha   90.00
_cell.angle_beta   90.00
_cell.angle_gamma   90.00
#
_symmetry.space_group_name_H-M   'P 1'
#
loop_
_entity.id
_entity.type
_entity.pdbx_description
1 polymer ?
#
loop_
_entity_poly.entity_id
_entity_poly.type
_entity_poly.pdbx_seq_one_letter_code
_entity_poly.pdbx_strand_id
1 'polypeptide(L)'
;MKKHLEYKDEKSTMLEEHLSQEEKALLNNIKFKKLNKSECKFWHLEMQKLLREKVYFDSYRTGSIEAKNWAKVFETIALWDSPNMEKEVIRNKDNYIEKINYSINSNVVLSLSANSSHHIVTFFEKENKLTNYGIYYFGRKGKVEVGVKNLLEYFPKFCLENAEKIAGRLDKHLKNEKIAQVADKNIPLIVNDLMKKIDADYDLEETEKSILLRIRTDEYRFVELSLPHKSFLKRVDKIIPTVEHIKQNIYGDTTKNTLDFALDSKSKYLNWGEVQEGFLDDFNKSVTHNRFWKKHCQTYCDKTLLDGEKLEKNTFIDSRKIYTWNIPGLQTKIIESESEGRMIFYVEYYIDDVLLFEINDYKITFYFFDGCHFNFWDKGQPKEQEWYRFLEGFAQFYKELQPDLKTYLKQEEEEHKIATLARKNIPIVAQTLFDKNQEYATYLFGETGGFYVKMKSARGRVCRVQLEYKNYKENIDKIIPTIELAEKILKESPLPFKLLNTDWDFLNIKWKKAK
;
A
#
# COMPACT_ATOMS: atom_id res chain seq x y z
N MET A 1 10.11 27.84 -23.84
CA MET A 1 9.09 28.11 -24.89
C MET A 1 7.78 27.43 -24.51
N LYS A 2 6.82 28.17 -23.95
CA LYS A 2 5.44 27.69 -23.71
C LYS A 2 4.65 27.87 -25.01
N LYS A 3 4.26 26.79 -25.69
CA LYS A 3 3.29 26.85 -26.79
C LYS A 3 1.91 27.13 -26.19
N HIS A 4 1.44 28.38 -26.33
CA HIS A 4 0.03 28.70 -26.16
C HIS A 4 -0.74 28.07 -27.33
N LEU A 5 -1.53 27.03 -27.04
CA LEU A 5 -2.57 26.56 -27.95
C LEU A 5 -3.74 27.54 -27.82
N GLU A 6 -3.84 28.47 -28.76
CA GLU A 6 -5.06 29.25 -28.99
C GLU A 6 -6.13 28.29 -29.49
N TYR A 7 -7.09 27.96 -28.62
CA TYR A 7 -8.32 27.30 -29.03
C TYR A 7 -9.23 28.35 -29.66
N LYS A 8 -9.44 28.25 -30.98
CA LYS A 8 -10.51 28.99 -31.65
C LYS A 8 -11.85 28.48 -31.12
N ASP A 9 -12.68 29.38 -30.60
CA ASP A 9 -14.10 29.16 -30.36
C ASP A 9 -14.80 28.95 -31.70
N GLU A 10 -14.71 27.73 -32.24
CA GLU A 10 -15.68 27.27 -33.22
C GLU A 10 -17.00 27.07 -32.47
N LYS A 11 -18.04 27.82 -32.90
CA LYS A 11 -19.43 27.50 -32.56
C LYS A 11 -19.72 26.08 -33.04
N SER A 12 -19.41 25.11 -32.18
CA SER A 12 -19.81 23.72 -32.31
C SER A 12 -21.33 23.69 -32.13
N THR A 13 -22.05 23.85 -33.24
CA THR A 13 -23.36 23.23 -33.41
C THR A 13 -23.16 21.76 -33.04
N MET A 14 -23.86 21.30 -31.99
CA MET A 14 -23.82 19.88 -31.64
C MET A 14 -24.16 19.10 -32.91
N LEU A 15 -23.26 18.21 -33.32
CA LEU A 15 -23.62 17.18 -34.28
C LEU A 15 -24.67 16.37 -33.56
N GLU A 16 -25.93 16.61 -33.91
CA GLU A 16 -27.07 15.85 -33.42
C GLU A 16 -27.02 14.43 -33.99
N GLU A 17 -26.05 13.63 -33.56
CA GLU A 17 -26.10 12.17 -33.70
C GLU A 17 -27.15 11.67 -32.71
N HIS A 18 -28.42 11.83 -33.09
CA HIS A 18 -29.53 11.16 -32.43
C HIS A 18 -29.33 9.66 -32.56
N LEU A 19 -29.49 8.91 -31.46
CA LEU A 19 -29.53 7.46 -31.52
C LEU A 19 -30.68 7.04 -32.47
N SER A 20 -30.42 6.05 -33.31
CA SER A 20 -31.45 5.42 -34.13
C SER A 20 -32.55 4.80 -33.26
N GLN A 21 -33.72 4.56 -33.83
CA GLN A 21 -34.83 3.94 -33.09
C GLN A 21 -34.47 2.52 -32.58
N GLU A 22 -33.64 1.79 -33.32
CA GLU A 22 -33.12 0.48 -32.91
C GLU A 22 -32.19 0.58 -31.70
N GLU A 23 -31.29 1.57 -31.69
CA GLU A 23 -30.39 1.84 -30.56
C GLU A 23 -31.14 2.30 -29.32
N LYS A 24 -32.18 3.13 -29.49
CA LYS A 24 -33.09 3.50 -28.39
C LYS A 24 -33.82 2.27 -27.85
N ALA A 25 -34.33 1.39 -28.72
CA ALA A 25 -34.98 0.14 -28.31
C ALA A 25 -34.01 -0.81 -27.57
N LEU A 26 -32.73 -0.86 -27.96
CA LEU A 26 -31.70 -1.64 -27.27
C LEU A 26 -31.41 -1.08 -25.87
N LEU A 27 -31.27 0.24 -25.73
CA LEU A 27 -31.12 0.90 -24.43
C LEU A 27 -32.31 0.61 -23.50
N ASN A 28 -33.52 0.48 -24.05
CA ASN A 28 -34.74 0.11 -23.31
C ASN A 28 -34.69 -1.29 -22.70
N ASN A 29 -33.87 -2.18 -23.25
CA ASN A 29 -33.74 -3.55 -22.77
C ASN A 29 -32.63 -3.73 -21.71
N ILE A 30 -31.82 -2.69 -21.45
CA ILE A 30 -30.73 -2.77 -20.48
C ILE A 30 -31.28 -2.65 -19.05
N LYS A 31 -31.05 -3.68 -18.23
CA LYS A 31 -31.40 -3.66 -16.79
C LYS A 31 -30.34 -2.93 -15.97
N PHE A 32 -30.45 -1.61 -15.84
CA PHE A 32 -29.49 -0.78 -15.10
C PHE A 32 -29.48 -1.02 -13.56
N LYS A 33 -30.52 -1.62 -12.98
CA LYS A 33 -30.75 -1.63 -11.52
C LYS A 33 -30.18 -2.82 -10.73
N LYS A 34 -29.50 -3.79 -11.35
CA LYS A 34 -29.00 -4.99 -10.64
C LYS A 34 -27.66 -5.52 -11.17
N LEU A 35 -26.61 -4.74 -11.01
CA LEU A 35 -25.26 -5.17 -11.39
C LEU A 35 -24.56 -5.91 -10.24
N ASN A 36 -23.94 -7.04 -10.57
CA ASN A 36 -23.02 -7.76 -9.70
C ASN A 36 -21.65 -7.04 -9.63
N LYS A 37 -20.77 -7.52 -8.74
CA LYS A 37 -19.45 -6.88 -8.51
C LYS A 37 -18.57 -6.86 -9.77
N SER A 38 -18.65 -7.91 -10.59
CA SER A 38 -17.86 -8.05 -11.82
C SER A 38 -18.33 -7.05 -12.89
N GLU A 39 -19.65 -6.91 -13.03
CA GLU A 39 -20.27 -5.94 -13.94
C GLU A 39 -19.94 -4.50 -13.55
N CYS A 40 -20.08 -4.14 -12.26
CA CYS A 40 -19.68 -2.82 -11.76
C CYS A 40 -18.20 -2.52 -12.04
N LYS A 41 -17.31 -3.51 -11.84
CA LYS A 41 -15.88 -3.35 -12.11
C LYS A 41 -15.60 -3.12 -13.60
N PHE A 42 -16.30 -3.84 -14.47
CA PHE A 42 -16.18 -3.65 -15.91
C PHE A 42 -16.64 -2.25 -16.33
N TRP A 43 -17.85 -1.86 -15.94
CA TRP A 43 -18.38 -0.52 -16.20
C TRP A 43 -17.44 0.56 -15.69
N HIS A 44 -16.88 0.37 -14.50
CA HIS A 44 -15.92 1.30 -13.93
C HIS A 44 -14.67 1.46 -14.80
N LEU A 45 -14.07 0.37 -15.25
CA LEU A 45 -12.87 0.42 -16.08
C LEU A 45 -13.12 1.08 -17.45
N GLU A 46 -14.26 0.79 -18.09
CA GLU A 46 -14.61 1.41 -19.37
C GLU A 46 -14.98 2.89 -19.19
N MET A 47 -15.69 3.26 -18.13
CA MET A 47 -15.98 4.65 -17.80
C MET A 47 -14.71 5.45 -17.53
N GLN A 48 -13.71 4.86 -16.87
CA GLN A 48 -12.42 5.53 -16.69
C GLN A 48 -11.72 5.86 -18.02
N LYS A 49 -11.86 5.01 -19.05
CA LYS A 49 -11.35 5.29 -20.39
C LYS A 49 -12.14 6.42 -21.05
N LEU A 50 -13.47 6.34 -21.03
CA LEU A 50 -14.35 7.40 -21.57
C LEU A 50 -14.01 8.75 -20.95
N LEU A 51 -13.93 8.82 -19.62
CA LEU A 51 -13.59 10.04 -18.90
C LEU A 51 -12.20 10.56 -19.29
N ARG A 52 -11.19 9.69 -19.40
CA ARG A 52 -9.84 10.10 -19.82
C ARG A 52 -9.83 10.70 -21.22
N GLU A 53 -10.50 10.04 -22.16
CA GLU A 53 -10.49 10.40 -23.59
C GLU A 53 -11.36 11.62 -23.89
N LYS A 54 -12.55 11.71 -23.28
CA LYS A 54 -13.59 12.67 -23.68
C LYS A 54 -13.81 13.80 -22.69
N VAL A 55 -13.49 13.59 -21.41
CA VAL A 55 -13.75 14.56 -20.33
C VAL A 55 -12.46 15.21 -19.84
N TYR A 56 -11.37 14.45 -19.72
CA TYR A 56 -10.12 14.92 -19.13
C TYR A 56 -9.02 15.29 -20.15
N PHE A 57 -9.15 14.88 -21.43
CA PHE A 57 -8.20 15.17 -22.52
C PHE A 57 -6.73 14.92 -22.11
N ASP A 58 -6.42 13.71 -21.62
CA ASP A 58 -5.08 13.29 -21.17
C ASP A 58 -4.48 14.08 -20.00
N SER A 59 -5.24 14.96 -19.33
CA SER A 59 -4.77 15.66 -18.14
C SER A 59 -4.86 14.80 -16.87
N TYR A 60 -3.84 14.88 -16.00
CA TYR A 60 -3.85 14.21 -14.69
C TYR A 60 -5.01 14.70 -13.82
N ARG A 61 -5.67 13.76 -13.12
CA ARG A 61 -6.90 13.92 -12.31
C ARG A 61 -6.86 15.01 -11.24
N THR A 62 -5.69 15.50 -10.86
CA THR A 62 -5.48 16.30 -9.65
C THR A 62 -4.60 17.51 -9.94
N GLY A 63 -5.18 18.53 -10.57
CA GLY A 63 -4.60 19.88 -10.57
C GLY A 63 -5.48 20.77 -9.70
N SER A 64 -5.02 21.11 -8.49
CA SER A 64 -5.66 22.14 -7.67
C SER A 64 -5.50 23.49 -8.35
N ILE A 65 -6.57 24.00 -8.94
CA ILE A 65 -6.71 25.41 -9.34
C ILE A 65 -8.18 25.78 -9.12
N GLU A 66 -8.39 26.88 -8.40
CA GLU A 66 -9.66 27.45 -7.94
C GLU A 66 -10.68 27.65 -9.08
N ALA A 67 -11.94 27.24 -8.87
CA ALA A 67 -13.07 27.79 -9.63
C ALA A 67 -13.80 28.72 -8.68
N LYS A 68 -14.02 29.96 -9.10
CA LYS A 68 -14.62 30.98 -8.24
C LYS A 68 -16.14 30.84 -8.05
N ASN A 69 -16.86 29.94 -8.76
CA ASN A 69 -18.28 29.69 -8.47
C ASN A 69 -18.86 28.41 -9.11
N TRP A 70 -18.92 27.30 -8.36
CA TRP A 70 -19.54 26.05 -8.83
C TRP A 70 -21.05 26.15 -9.07
N ALA A 71 -21.75 27.02 -8.35
CA ALA A 71 -23.19 27.20 -8.57
C ALA A 71 -23.46 27.66 -10.01
N LYS A 72 -22.67 28.62 -10.53
CA LYS A 72 -22.80 29.11 -11.91
C LYS A 72 -22.56 28.01 -12.96
N VAL A 73 -21.58 27.14 -12.71
CA VAL A 73 -21.28 26.02 -13.62
C VAL A 73 -22.46 25.06 -13.69
N PHE A 74 -23.05 24.70 -12.54
CA PHE A 74 -24.22 23.82 -12.51
C PHE A 74 -25.46 24.45 -13.14
N GLU A 75 -25.70 25.75 -12.95
CA GLU A 75 -26.77 26.46 -13.67
C GLU A 75 -26.56 26.39 -15.19
N THR A 76 -25.32 26.57 -15.65
CA THR A 76 -24.99 26.48 -17.08
C THR A 76 -25.25 25.08 -17.63
N ILE A 77 -24.82 24.03 -16.91
CA ILE A 77 -25.06 22.64 -17.29
C ILE A 77 -26.57 22.32 -17.31
N ALA A 78 -27.34 22.84 -16.37
CA ALA A 78 -28.78 22.59 -16.28
C ALA A 78 -29.58 23.15 -17.47
N LEU A 79 -29.04 24.16 -18.16
CA LEU A 79 -29.63 24.71 -19.39
C LEU A 79 -29.44 23.80 -20.60
N TRP A 80 -28.53 22.83 -20.56
CA TRP A 80 -28.28 21.93 -21.69
C TRP A 80 -29.25 20.77 -21.71
N ASP A 81 -29.78 20.46 -22.87
CA ASP A 81 -30.55 19.24 -23.09
C ASP A 81 -29.65 18.12 -23.58
N SER A 82 -30.03 16.89 -23.24
CA SER A 82 -29.38 15.68 -23.71
C SER A 82 -30.40 14.91 -24.55
N PRO A 83 -30.26 14.85 -25.88
CA PRO A 83 -31.30 14.34 -26.78
C PRO A 83 -31.71 12.88 -26.51
N ASN A 84 -30.86 12.11 -25.82
CA ASN A 84 -31.07 10.70 -25.51
C ASN A 84 -31.25 10.41 -24.02
N MET A 85 -31.37 11.43 -23.15
CA MET A 85 -31.57 11.24 -21.71
C MET A 85 -32.55 12.27 -21.15
N GLU A 86 -33.52 11.81 -20.37
CA GLU A 86 -34.41 12.67 -19.59
C GLU A 86 -33.61 13.37 -18.49
N LYS A 87 -33.84 14.66 -18.27
CA LYS A 87 -33.11 15.48 -17.30
C LYS A 87 -34.04 15.91 -16.16
N GLU A 88 -33.58 15.73 -14.93
CA GLU A 88 -34.24 16.22 -13.72
C GLU A 88 -33.23 17.05 -12.90
N VAL A 89 -33.61 18.28 -12.54
CA VAL A 89 -32.78 19.21 -11.76
C VAL A 89 -33.31 19.28 -10.34
N ILE A 90 -32.47 18.93 -9.38
CA ILE A 90 -32.78 18.94 -7.94
C ILE A 90 -32.06 20.12 -7.29
N ARG A 91 -32.81 20.94 -6.57
CA ARG A 91 -32.33 22.15 -5.88
C ARG A 91 -32.44 21.99 -4.37
N ASN A 92 -31.51 22.60 -3.64
CA ASN A 92 -31.52 22.64 -2.18
C ASN A 92 -32.45 23.77 -1.65
N LYS A 93 -32.49 23.94 -0.32
CA LYS A 93 -33.31 24.96 0.36
C LYS A 93 -32.95 26.40 -0.02
N ASP A 94 -31.71 26.65 -0.41
CA ASP A 94 -31.20 27.96 -0.83
C ASP A 94 -31.35 28.16 -2.35
N ASN A 95 -32.11 27.29 -3.03
CA ASN A 95 -32.36 27.30 -4.46
C ASN A 95 -31.12 27.05 -5.35
N TYR A 96 -30.01 26.58 -4.79
CA TYR A 96 -28.86 26.13 -5.57
C TYR A 96 -29.09 24.72 -6.11
N ILE A 97 -28.60 24.45 -7.32
CA ILE A 97 -28.62 23.10 -7.89
C ILE A 97 -27.70 22.19 -7.05
N GLU A 98 -28.30 21.20 -6.40
CA GLU A 98 -27.60 20.17 -5.65
C GLU A 98 -27.23 19.00 -6.54
N LYS A 99 -28.13 18.63 -7.46
CA LYS A 99 -27.97 17.47 -8.32
C LYS A 99 -28.68 17.64 -9.66
N ILE A 100 -28.09 17.10 -10.73
CA ILE A 100 -28.74 16.93 -12.04
C ILE A 100 -28.73 15.44 -12.37
N ASN A 101 -29.92 14.83 -12.43
CA ASN A 101 -30.08 13.43 -12.82
C ASN A 101 -30.35 13.37 -14.33
N TYR A 102 -29.66 12.44 -14.99
CA TYR A 102 -29.94 12.04 -16.36
C TYR A 102 -30.41 10.59 -16.36
N SER A 103 -31.56 10.37 -16.98
CA SER A 103 -32.27 9.10 -16.96
C SER A 103 -32.46 8.55 -18.37
N ILE A 104 -32.39 7.22 -18.46
CA ILE A 104 -32.77 6.45 -19.66
C ILE A 104 -33.87 5.49 -19.20
N ASN A 105 -35.07 5.64 -19.75
CA ASN A 105 -36.26 4.87 -19.36
C ASN A 105 -36.57 4.95 -17.86
N SER A 106 -36.59 6.17 -17.32
CA SER A 106 -36.86 6.43 -15.89
C SER A 106 -35.86 5.74 -14.93
N ASN A 107 -34.73 5.24 -15.44
CA ASN A 107 -33.60 4.80 -14.63
C ASN A 107 -32.53 5.87 -14.67
N VAL A 108 -32.17 6.42 -13.50
CA VAL A 108 -31.07 7.37 -13.39
C VAL A 108 -29.77 6.66 -13.75
N VAL A 109 -29.19 7.02 -14.90
CA VAL A 109 -27.96 6.43 -15.42
C VAL A 109 -26.73 7.26 -15.10
N LEU A 110 -26.91 8.57 -14.96
CA LEU A 110 -25.86 9.52 -14.66
C LEU A 110 -26.41 10.60 -13.73
N SER A 111 -25.59 11.07 -12.82
CA SER A 111 -25.94 12.02 -11.79
C SER A 111 -24.77 12.96 -11.58
N LEU A 112 -24.98 14.25 -11.76
CA LEU A 112 -23.98 15.28 -11.47
C LEU A 112 -24.33 15.88 -10.11
N SER A 113 -23.45 15.76 -9.12
CA SER A 113 -23.67 16.25 -7.75
C SER A 113 -22.77 17.44 -7.43
N ALA A 114 -23.35 18.48 -6.86
CA ALA A 114 -22.69 19.73 -6.47
C ALA A 114 -22.26 19.76 -4.98
N ASN A 115 -22.16 18.61 -4.30
CA ASN A 115 -21.73 18.53 -2.90
C ASN A 115 -20.24 18.93 -2.69
N SER A 116 -19.73 18.84 -1.45
CA SER A 116 -18.39 19.32 -1.04
C SER A 116 -17.22 18.82 -1.90
N SER A 117 -17.41 17.78 -2.70
CA SER A 117 -16.38 17.17 -3.53
C SER A 117 -16.72 17.17 -5.03
N HIS A 118 -17.92 17.61 -5.42
CA HIS A 118 -18.45 17.69 -6.79
C HIS A 118 -18.19 16.43 -7.63
N HIS A 119 -19.18 15.55 -7.74
CA HIS A 119 -19.02 14.22 -8.33
C HIS A 119 -19.90 13.99 -9.55
N ILE A 120 -19.40 13.14 -10.44
CA ILE A 120 -20.13 12.41 -11.46
C ILE A 120 -20.42 11.03 -10.87
N VAL A 121 -21.70 10.70 -10.73
CA VAL A 121 -22.20 9.45 -10.17
C VAL A 121 -22.93 8.68 -11.27
N THR A 122 -22.65 7.40 -11.42
CA THR A 122 -23.22 6.54 -12.47
C THR A 122 -24.12 5.45 -11.88
N PHE A 123 -25.06 4.87 -12.66
CA PHE A 123 -25.95 3.79 -12.20
C PHE A 123 -25.25 2.55 -11.60
N PHE A 124 -24.00 2.32 -11.95
CA PHE A 124 -23.21 1.20 -11.45
C PHE A 124 -22.40 1.56 -10.19
N GLU A 125 -22.73 2.68 -9.55
CA GLU A 125 -22.36 2.95 -8.17
C GLU A 125 -22.91 1.83 -7.28
N LYS A 126 -22.05 1.29 -6.42
CA LYS A 126 -22.45 0.27 -5.46
C LYS A 126 -22.53 0.91 -4.09
N GLU A 127 -23.60 0.62 -3.33
CA GLU A 127 -23.76 1.03 -1.92
C GLU A 127 -22.66 0.52 -0.97
N ASN A 128 -21.67 -0.23 -1.46
CA ASN A 128 -20.61 -0.77 -0.63
C ASN A 128 -19.57 0.32 -0.33
N LYS A 129 -19.64 0.85 0.91
CA LYS A 129 -18.76 1.86 1.51
C LYS A 129 -17.25 1.64 1.31
N LEU A 130 -16.81 0.43 0.94
CA LEU A 130 -15.40 0.07 0.79
C LEU A 130 -14.86 0.23 -0.64
N THR A 131 -15.72 0.37 -1.66
CA THR A 131 -15.27 0.50 -3.05
C THR A 131 -16.04 1.62 -3.74
N ASN A 132 -15.40 2.77 -3.95
CA ASN A 132 -15.94 3.93 -4.68
C ASN A 132 -16.05 3.67 -6.19
N TYR A 133 -16.66 2.55 -6.59
CA TYR A 133 -17.03 2.32 -7.98
C TYR A 133 -18.18 3.24 -8.36
N GLY A 134 -18.12 3.84 -9.54
CA GLY A 134 -19.21 4.66 -10.07
C GLY A 134 -19.24 6.12 -9.59
N ILE A 135 -18.30 6.52 -8.72
CA ILE A 135 -18.11 7.93 -8.31
C ILE A 135 -16.82 8.46 -8.95
N TYR A 136 -16.92 9.57 -9.66
CA TYR A 136 -15.79 10.23 -10.33
C TYR A 136 -15.79 11.72 -10.05
N TYR A 137 -14.61 12.31 -10.01
CA TYR A 137 -14.47 13.75 -9.87
C TYR A 137 -14.56 14.44 -11.23
N PHE A 138 -15.08 15.66 -11.25
CA PHE A 138 -14.91 16.51 -12.43
C PHE A 138 -13.43 16.76 -12.70
N GLY A 139 -13.07 16.94 -13.98
CA GLY A 139 -11.69 17.17 -14.41
C GLY A 139 -11.16 18.56 -14.03
N ARG A 140 -10.16 19.07 -14.76
CA ARG A 140 -9.65 20.44 -14.55
C ARG A 140 -10.79 21.46 -14.63
N LYS A 141 -10.95 22.26 -13.58
CA LYS A 141 -12.11 23.14 -13.37
C LYS A 141 -12.42 24.09 -14.56
N GLY A 142 -11.41 24.63 -15.24
CA GLY A 142 -11.59 25.51 -16.42
C GLY A 142 -12.06 24.84 -17.71
N LYS A 143 -12.23 23.51 -17.73
CA LYS A 143 -12.79 22.75 -18.85
C LYS A 143 -13.96 21.87 -18.42
N VAL A 144 -14.52 22.09 -17.23
CA VAL A 144 -15.61 21.24 -16.70
C VAL A 144 -16.82 21.28 -17.60
N GLU A 145 -17.22 22.47 -18.03
CA GLU A 145 -18.38 22.62 -18.90
C GLU A 145 -18.21 21.85 -20.21
N VAL A 146 -17.06 22.00 -20.89
CA VAL A 146 -16.73 21.25 -22.11
C VAL A 146 -16.67 19.74 -21.85
N GLY A 147 -16.01 19.32 -20.78
CA GLY A 147 -15.89 17.91 -20.43
C GLY A 147 -17.23 17.28 -20.09
N VAL A 148 -18.12 17.99 -19.38
CA VAL A 148 -19.47 17.51 -19.06
C VAL A 148 -20.34 17.49 -20.31
N LYS A 149 -20.25 18.51 -21.18
CA LYS A 149 -20.96 18.51 -22.46
C LYS A 149 -20.60 17.26 -23.29
N ASN A 150 -19.30 16.99 -23.44
CA ASN A 150 -18.83 15.78 -24.12
C ASN A 150 -19.31 14.50 -23.41
N LEU A 151 -19.28 14.47 -22.08
CA LEU A 151 -19.79 13.32 -21.34
C LEU A 151 -21.25 13.06 -21.70
N LEU A 152 -22.11 14.08 -21.63
CA LEU A 152 -23.55 13.93 -21.92
C LEU A 152 -23.81 13.50 -23.36
N GLU A 153 -23.01 13.96 -24.30
CA GLU A 153 -23.08 13.59 -25.72
C GLU A 153 -22.72 12.11 -25.94
N TYR A 154 -21.60 11.64 -25.36
CA TYR A 154 -21.10 10.29 -25.61
C TYR A 154 -21.66 9.21 -24.67
N PHE A 155 -22.20 9.58 -23.52
CA PHE A 155 -22.62 8.62 -22.49
C PHE A 155 -23.71 7.63 -22.94
N PRO A 156 -24.75 8.03 -23.69
CA PRO A 156 -25.76 7.10 -24.21
C PRO A 156 -25.16 6.02 -25.13
N LYS A 157 -24.27 6.42 -26.04
CA LYS A 157 -23.54 5.50 -26.93
C LYS A 157 -22.60 4.59 -26.14
N PHE A 158 -21.92 5.13 -25.14
CA PHE A 158 -21.11 4.35 -24.20
C PHE A 158 -21.95 3.27 -23.49
N CYS A 159 -23.16 3.60 -23.02
CA CYS A 159 -24.07 2.64 -22.40
C CYS A 159 -24.45 1.52 -23.39
N LEU A 160 -24.77 1.87 -24.63
CA LEU A 160 -25.13 0.90 -25.66
C LEU A 160 -23.97 -0.06 -25.98
N GLU A 161 -22.81 0.48 -26.38
CA GLU A 161 -21.64 -0.30 -26.81
C GLU A 161 -21.11 -1.27 -25.73
N ASN A 162 -21.30 -0.92 -24.46
CA ASN A 162 -20.78 -1.71 -23.35
C ASN A 162 -21.81 -2.68 -22.76
N ALA A 163 -23.10 -2.45 -22.95
CA ALA A 163 -24.13 -3.40 -22.52
C ALA A 163 -24.02 -4.75 -23.25
N GLU A 164 -23.78 -4.73 -24.57
CA GLU A 164 -23.56 -5.96 -25.35
C GLU A 164 -22.31 -6.72 -24.91
N LYS A 165 -21.22 -5.99 -24.64
CA LYS A 165 -19.95 -6.58 -24.16
C LYS A 165 -20.11 -7.25 -22.80
N ILE A 166 -21.00 -6.75 -21.94
CA ILE A 166 -21.29 -7.35 -20.63
C ILE A 166 -22.03 -8.66 -20.79
N ALA A 167 -23.04 -8.73 -21.66
CA ALA A 167 -23.78 -9.97 -21.91
C ALA A 167 -22.83 -11.12 -22.32
N GLY A 168 -21.94 -10.87 -23.29
CA GLY A 168 -20.94 -11.88 -23.71
C GLY A 168 -19.89 -12.22 -22.65
N ARG A 169 -19.57 -11.27 -21.74
CA ARG A 169 -18.64 -11.51 -20.63
C ARG A 169 -19.29 -12.25 -19.46
N LEU A 170 -20.58 -12.05 -19.20
CA LEU A 170 -21.33 -12.75 -18.17
C LEU A 170 -21.31 -14.26 -18.41
N ASP A 171 -21.56 -14.70 -19.64
CA ASP A 171 -21.50 -16.13 -19.98
C ASP A 171 -20.11 -16.73 -19.72
N LYS A 172 -19.06 -15.97 -20.04
CA LYS A 172 -17.68 -16.40 -19.79
C LYS A 172 -17.33 -16.38 -18.29
N HIS A 173 -17.82 -15.40 -17.55
CA HIS A 173 -17.63 -15.27 -16.11
C HIS A 173 -18.36 -16.40 -15.38
N LEU A 174 -19.64 -16.64 -15.67
CA LEU A 174 -20.43 -17.76 -15.12
C LEU A 174 -19.78 -19.12 -15.41
N LYS A 175 -19.24 -19.32 -16.63
CA LYS A 175 -18.46 -20.54 -16.95
C LYS A 175 -17.20 -20.65 -16.09
N ASN A 176 -16.48 -19.55 -15.87
CA ASN A 176 -15.27 -19.56 -15.03
C ASN A 176 -15.61 -19.71 -13.54
N GLU A 177 -16.67 -19.08 -13.06
CA GLU A 177 -17.17 -19.22 -11.68
C GLU A 177 -17.63 -20.64 -11.40
N LYS A 178 -18.32 -21.31 -12.32
CA LYS A 178 -18.65 -22.74 -12.16
C LYS A 178 -17.39 -23.61 -12.05
N ILE A 179 -16.38 -23.33 -12.87
CA ILE A 179 -15.09 -24.02 -12.79
C ILE A 179 -14.39 -23.70 -11.46
N ALA A 180 -14.45 -22.44 -10.99
CA ALA A 180 -13.91 -22.03 -9.70
C ALA A 180 -14.63 -22.73 -8.55
N GLN A 181 -15.96 -22.73 -8.49
CA GLN A 181 -16.75 -23.38 -7.44
C GLN A 181 -16.48 -24.89 -7.30
N VAL A 182 -16.28 -25.58 -8.43
CA VAL A 182 -15.87 -27.00 -8.43
C VAL A 182 -14.42 -27.16 -7.95
N ALA A 183 -13.57 -26.20 -8.28
CA ALA A 183 -12.17 -26.18 -7.86
C ALA A 183 -12.01 -25.80 -6.37
N ASP A 184 -12.77 -24.86 -5.84
CA ASP A 184 -12.67 -24.34 -4.46
C ASP A 184 -12.88 -25.41 -3.41
N LYS A 185 -13.74 -26.40 -3.67
CA LYS A 185 -13.97 -27.51 -2.74
C LYS A 185 -12.82 -28.51 -2.72
N ASN A 186 -12.14 -28.69 -3.85
CA ASN A 186 -11.18 -29.78 -4.03
C ASN A 186 -9.73 -29.33 -3.93
N ILE A 187 -9.41 -28.11 -4.39
CA ILE A 187 -8.03 -27.61 -4.40
C ILE A 187 -7.45 -27.49 -2.98
N PRO A 188 -8.14 -26.91 -1.98
CA PRO A 188 -7.58 -26.82 -0.63
C PRO A 188 -7.27 -28.19 -0.02
N LEU A 189 -8.12 -29.20 -0.26
CA LEU A 189 -7.89 -30.56 0.21
C LEU A 189 -6.66 -31.18 -0.45
N ILE A 190 -6.58 -31.11 -1.79
CA ILE A 190 -5.45 -31.67 -2.54
C ILE A 190 -4.13 -30.96 -2.17
N VAL A 191 -4.15 -29.64 -2.05
CA VAL A 191 -2.97 -28.88 -1.62
C VAL A 191 -2.58 -29.27 -0.21
N ASN A 192 -3.54 -29.38 0.74
CA ASN A 192 -3.24 -29.80 2.10
C ASN A 192 -2.53 -31.17 2.11
N ASP A 193 -3.05 -32.14 1.37
CA ASP A 193 -2.44 -33.47 1.27
C ASP A 193 -1.04 -33.45 0.65
N LEU A 194 -0.80 -32.57 -0.33
CA LEU A 194 0.55 -32.37 -0.89
C LEU A 194 1.50 -31.72 0.12
N MET A 195 1.05 -30.70 0.84
CA MET A 195 1.89 -29.98 1.80
C MET A 195 2.25 -30.86 3.01
N LYS A 196 1.37 -31.79 3.42
CA LYS A 196 1.70 -32.81 4.43
C LYS A 196 2.87 -33.69 4.01
N LYS A 197 2.96 -34.08 2.74
CA LYS A 197 4.02 -34.97 2.24
C LYS A 197 5.41 -34.35 2.36
N ILE A 198 5.51 -33.02 2.34
CA ILE A 198 6.77 -32.27 2.42
C ILE A 198 6.90 -31.47 3.73
N ASP A 199 6.01 -31.71 4.69
CA ASP A 199 5.92 -31.01 5.98
C ASP A 199 6.09 -29.48 5.84
N ALA A 200 5.27 -28.86 4.98
CA ALA A 200 5.39 -27.44 4.67
C ALA A 200 4.21 -26.63 5.19
N ASP A 201 4.53 -25.49 5.82
CA ASP A 201 3.56 -24.44 6.10
C ASP A 201 3.17 -23.75 4.79
N TYR A 202 1.87 -23.46 4.62
CA TYR A 202 1.36 -22.88 3.39
C TYR A 202 0.20 -21.90 3.60
N ASP A 203 -0.07 -21.10 2.58
CA ASP A 203 -1.25 -20.24 2.47
C ASP A 203 -1.86 -20.34 1.07
N LEU A 204 -3.18 -20.13 1.00
CA LEU A 204 -3.95 -20.17 -0.23
C LEU A 204 -4.75 -18.89 -0.35
N GLU A 205 -4.42 -18.10 -1.37
CA GLU A 205 -5.19 -16.92 -1.75
C GLU A 205 -5.93 -17.18 -3.07
N GLU A 206 -7.26 -17.14 -3.01
CA GLU A 206 -8.10 -17.34 -4.18
C GLU A 206 -8.22 -16.04 -5.00
N THR A 207 -8.14 -16.17 -6.32
CA THR A 207 -8.37 -15.08 -7.27
C THR A 207 -9.40 -15.55 -8.31
N GLU A 208 -9.96 -14.62 -9.08
CA GLU A 208 -11.01 -14.92 -10.09
C GLU A 208 -10.65 -16.06 -11.08
N LYS A 209 -9.35 -16.29 -11.35
CA LYS A 209 -8.90 -17.24 -12.39
C LYS A 209 -7.91 -18.29 -11.89
N SER A 210 -7.41 -18.15 -10.68
CA SER A 210 -6.32 -18.96 -10.15
C SER A 210 -6.30 -18.96 -8.64
N ILE A 211 -5.64 -19.96 -8.08
CA ILE A 211 -5.23 -19.96 -6.68
C ILE A 211 -3.74 -19.62 -6.62
N LEU A 212 -3.39 -18.70 -5.73
CA LEU A 212 -2.01 -18.43 -5.36
C LEU A 212 -1.67 -19.33 -4.18
N LEU A 213 -0.80 -20.31 -4.41
CA LEU A 213 -0.27 -21.18 -3.39
C LEU A 213 1.07 -20.61 -2.91
N ARG A 214 1.13 -20.20 -1.65
CA ARG A 214 2.35 -19.75 -0.98
C ARG A 214 2.85 -20.86 -0.08
N ILE A 215 4.11 -21.24 -0.24
CA ILE A 215 4.73 -22.35 0.50
C ILE A 215 5.96 -21.81 1.20
N ARG A 216 5.98 -21.90 2.52
CA ARG A 216 7.12 -21.46 3.33
C ARG A 216 8.32 -22.35 3.05
N THR A 217 9.45 -21.74 2.74
CA THR A 217 10.70 -22.48 2.49
C THR A 217 11.69 -22.38 3.64
N ASP A 218 11.67 -21.28 4.39
CA ASP A 218 12.45 -21.07 5.61
C ASP A 218 11.75 -20.03 6.52
N GLU A 219 12.48 -19.42 7.45
CA GLU A 219 11.94 -18.42 8.37
C GLU A 219 11.47 -17.12 7.68
N TYR A 220 12.05 -16.74 6.55
CA TYR A 220 11.91 -15.42 5.91
C TYR A 220 11.50 -15.46 4.43
N ARG A 221 11.37 -16.66 3.85
CA ARG A 221 11.14 -16.90 2.43
C ARG A 221 9.96 -17.82 2.17
N PHE A 222 9.32 -17.54 1.05
CA PHE A 222 8.29 -18.42 0.51
C PHE A 222 8.31 -18.44 -1.01
N VAL A 223 7.81 -19.56 -1.54
CA VAL A 223 7.56 -19.75 -2.96
C VAL A 223 6.09 -19.46 -3.24
N GLU A 224 5.79 -18.63 -4.23
CA GLU A 224 4.43 -18.37 -4.69
C GLU A 224 4.20 -19.02 -6.07
N LEU A 225 3.22 -19.90 -6.15
CA LEU A 225 2.78 -20.58 -7.37
C LEU A 225 1.40 -20.06 -7.78
N SER A 226 1.27 -19.59 -9.01
CA SER A 226 -0.04 -19.30 -9.60
C SER A 226 -0.58 -20.54 -10.32
N LEU A 227 -1.70 -21.05 -9.81
CA LEU A 227 -2.35 -22.29 -10.25
C LEU A 227 -3.74 -21.96 -10.84
N PRO A 228 -3.89 -21.80 -12.16
CA PRO A 228 -5.17 -21.52 -12.79
C PRO A 228 -6.17 -22.66 -12.60
N HIS A 229 -7.42 -22.34 -12.26
CA HIS A 229 -8.45 -23.35 -11.93
C HIS A 229 -8.63 -24.38 -13.06
N LYS A 230 -8.66 -23.90 -14.31
CA LYS A 230 -8.82 -24.74 -15.51
C LYS A 230 -7.72 -25.78 -15.73
N SER A 231 -6.53 -25.52 -15.21
CA SER A 231 -5.34 -26.36 -15.42
C SER A 231 -4.79 -26.97 -14.14
N PHE A 232 -5.47 -26.77 -13.00
CA PHE A 232 -4.94 -27.17 -11.69
C PHE A 232 -4.58 -28.65 -11.65
N LEU A 233 -5.52 -29.54 -12.00
CA LEU A 233 -5.30 -30.99 -11.96
C LEU A 233 -4.18 -31.47 -12.91
N LYS A 234 -3.87 -30.70 -13.97
CA LYS A 234 -2.76 -31.01 -14.90
C LYS A 234 -1.39 -30.54 -14.40
N ARG A 235 -1.36 -29.79 -13.30
CA ARG A 235 -0.16 -29.13 -12.76
C ARG A 235 0.14 -29.54 -11.33
N VAL A 236 -0.81 -30.20 -10.66
CA VAL A 236 -0.77 -30.51 -9.22
C VAL A 236 0.37 -31.46 -8.85
N ASP A 237 0.65 -32.42 -9.72
CA ASP A 237 1.77 -33.35 -9.64
C ASP A 237 3.14 -32.66 -9.71
N LYS A 238 3.21 -31.47 -10.31
CA LYS A 238 4.44 -30.68 -10.46
C LYS A 238 4.73 -29.73 -9.30
N ILE A 239 3.82 -29.60 -8.34
CA ILE A 239 3.97 -28.68 -7.20
C ILE A 239 5.15 -29.12 -6.32
N ILE A 240 5.13 -30.36 -5.82
CA ILE A 240 6.20 -30.89 -4.95
C ILE A 240 7.57 -30.85 -5.67
N PRO A 241 7.72 -31.39 -6.90
CA PRO A 241 8.99 -31.32 -7.62
C PRO A 241 9.53 -29.90 -7.79
N THR A 242 8.65 -28.91 -7.98
CA THR A 242 9.05 -27.50 -8.07
C THR A 242 9.62 -27.00 -6.75
N VAL A 243 8.95 -27.29 -5.63
CA VAL A 243 9.39 -26.84 -4.30
C VAL A 243 10.70 -27.51 -3.89
N GLU A 244 10.82 -28.82 -4.12
CA GLU A 244 12.04 -29.58 -3.81
C GLU A 244 13.21 -29.09 -4.64
N HIS A 245 13.01 -28.86 -5.95
CA HIS A 245 14.05 -28.30 -6.82
C HIS A 245 14.53 -26.93 -6.31
N ILE A 246 13.62 -26.06 -5.90
CA ILE A 246 13.95 -24.76 -5.32
C ILE A 246 14.73 -24.94 -4.02
N LYS A 247 14.24 -25.77 -3.08
CA LYS A 247 14.91 -26.03 -1.79
C LYS A 247 16.32 -26.60 -1.99
N GLN A 248 16.51 -27.56 -2.89
CA GLN A 248 17.81 -28.17 -3.16
C GLN A 248 18.83 -27.17 -3.70
N ASN A 249 18.41 -26.27 -4.60
CA ASN A 249 19.33 -25.27 -5.15
C ASN A 249 19.60 -24.10 -4.19
N ILE A 250 18.63 -23.73 -3.35
CA ILE A 250 18.72 -22.58 -2.42
C ILE A 250 19.31 -22.95 -1.07
N TYR A 251 19.19 -24.21 -0.61
CA TYR A 251 19.69 -24.65 0.69
C TYR A 251 20.71 -25.80 0.59
N GLY A 252 21.07 -26.24 -0.61
CA GLY A 252 22.12 -27.24 -0.82
C GLY A 252 23.53 -26.67 -0.69
N ASP A 253 24.55 -27.52 -0.85
CA ASP A 253 25.98 -27.17 -0.74
C ASP A 253 26.43 -26.08 -1.73
N THR A 254 25.67 -25.86 -2.81
CA THR A 254 25.89 -24.84 -3.84
C THR A 254 25.76 -23.40 -3.32
N THR A 255 25.31 -23.20 -2.08
CA THR A 255 24.94 -21.88 -1.52
C THR A 255 26.07 -21.13 -0.86
N LYS A 256 27.22 -21.78 -0.59
CA LYS A 256 28.39 -21.15 0.05
C LYS A 256 28.94 -19.96 -0.74
N ASN A 257 28.65 -19.89 -2.04
CA ASN A 257 29.13 -18.85 -2.96
C ASN A 257 28.00 -17.97 -3.54
N THR A 258 26.79 -18.03 -3.00
CA THR A 258 25.67 -17.21 -3.48
C THR A 258 25.13 -16.28 -2.41
N LEU A 259 24.44 -15.24 -2.88
CA LEU A 259 23.79 -14.23 -2.06
C LEU A 259 22.32 -14.51 -1.92
N ASP A 260 21.70 -13.80 -0.98
CA ASP A 260 20.27 -13.76 -0.83
C ASP A 260 19.60 -13.08 -2.02
N PHE A 261 18.65 -13.78 -2.63
CA PHE A 261 17.92 -13.30 -3.81
C PHE A 261 16.43 -13.62 -3.76
N ALA A 262 15.66 -12.82 -4.51
CA ALA A 262 14.24 -12.99 -4.76
C ALA A 262 13.97 -13.02 -6.27
N LEU A 263 12.93 -13.74 -6.69
CA LEU A 263 12.51 -13.88 -8.08
C LEU A 263 11.10 -13.31 -8.30
N ASP A 264 10.99 -12.44 -9.30
CA ASP A 264 9.77 -11.78 -9.77
C ASP A 264 9.11 -10.85 -8.73
N SER A 265 9.94 -10.21 -7.89
CA SER A 265 9.49 -9.17 -6.97
C SER A 265 9.11 -7.89 -7.76
N LYS A 266 7.81 -7.55 -7.75
CA LYS A 266 7.28 -6.38 -8.45
C LYS A 266 7.65 -5.09 -7.73
N SER A 267 8.84 -4.55 -7.93
CA SER A 267 9.11 -3.14 -7.60
C SER A 267 8.89 -2.29 -8.86
N LYS A 268 7.89 -1.39 -8.81
CA LYS A 268 7.38 -0.59 -9.94
C LYS A 268 8.22 0.64 -10.30
N TYR A 269 9.38 0.83 -9.66
CA TYR A 269 9.99 2.16 -9.54
C TYR A 269 11.36 2.31 -10.20
N LEU A 270 11.88 1.28 -10.88
CA LEU A 270 13.20 1.33 -11.52
C LEU A 270 13.09 1.20 -13.02
N ASN A 271 13.71 2.12 -13.76
CA ASN A 271 13.96 1.93 -15.18
C ASN A 271 15.21 1.06 -15.36
N TRP A 272 15.25 0.30 -16.45
CA TRP A 272 16.41 -0.51 -16.81
C TRP A 272 17.59 0.38 -17.23
N GLY A 273 18.79 -0.02 -16.84
CA GLY A 273 20.04 0.72 -17.03
C GLY A 273 20.28 1.84 -16.01
N GLU A 274 19.37 2.07 -15.07
CA GLU A 274 19.48 3.16 -14.11
C GLU A 274 19.97 2.69 -12.74
N VAL A 275 20.72 3.57 -12.09
CA VAL A 275 20.96 3.52 -10.65
C VAL A 275 20.03 4.55 -10.01
N GLN A 276 19.08 4.07 -9.22
CA GLN A 276 18.24 4.94 -8.42
C GLN A 276 18.78 5.01 -7.00
N GLU A 277 18.84 6.23 -6.51
CA GLU A 277 19.31 6.55 -5.18
C GLU A 277 18.14 6.86 -4.25
N GLY A 278 17.96 6.04 -3.22
CA GLY A 278 17.16 6.42 -2.07
C GLY A 278 17.83 7.58 -1.32
N PHE A 279 17.05 8.43 -0.66
CA PHE A 279 17.59 9.54 0.11
C PHE A 279 18.37 9.00 1.31
N LEU A 280 19.70 9.16 1.29
CA LEU A 280 20.54 8.90 2.45
C LEU A 280 20.64 10.22 3.21
N ASP A 281 19.90 10.32 4.31
CA ASP A 281 20.04 11.44 5.23
C ASP A 281 21.49 11.52 5.70
N ASP A 282 22.05 12.73 5.80
CA ASP A 282 23.32 12.93 6.50
C ASP A 282 23.23 12.28 7.89
N PHE A 283 24.33 11.70 8.37
CA PHE A 283 24.38 11.12 9.71
C PHE A 283 23.86 12.12 10.75
N ASN A 284 22.65 11.87 11.23
CA ASN A 284 21.97 12.72 12.17
C ASN A 284 21.95 12.01 13.52
N LYS A 285 22.83 12.48 14.42
CA LYS A 285 22.93 11.95 15.78
C LYS A 285 21.58 11.91 16.50
N SER A 286 20.71 12.89 16.29
CA SER A 286 19.36 12.90 16.90
C SER A 286 18.50 11.75 16.39
N VAL A 287 18.43 11.52 15.07
CA VAL A 287 17.65 10.39 14.50
C VAL A 287 18.16 9.04 15.00
N THR A 288 19.48 8.85 15.03
CA THR A 288 20.09 7.61 15.55
C THR A 288 19.84 7.45 17.05
N HIS A 289 19.93 8.53 17.82
CA HIS A 289 19.58 8.56 19.25
C HIS A 289 18.13 8.10 19.46
N ASN A 290 17.20 8.58 18.63
CA ASN A 290 15.79 8.20 18.70
C ASN A 290 15.56 6.72 18.42
N ARG A 291 16.23 6.14 17.43
CA ARG A 291 16.10 4.70 17.11
C ARG A 291 16.53 3.82 18.27
N PHE A 292 17.66 4.15 18.89
CA PHE A 292 18.17 3.46 20.07
C PHE A 292 17.14 3.53 21.21
N TRP A 293 16.82 4.74 21.66
CA TRP A 293 15.99 4.91 22.85
C TRP A 293 14.55 4.45 22.66
N LYS A 294 13.95 4.66 21.48
CA LYS A 294 12.58 4.21 21.22
C LYS A 294 12.43 2.71 21.47
N LYS A 295 13.36 1.89 20.99
CA LYS A 295 13.34 0.43 21.20
C LYS A 295 13.50 0.08 22.68
N HIS A 296 14.50 0.66 23.34
CA HIS A 296 14.81 0.33 24.73
C HIS A 296 13.74 0.83 25.72
N CYS A 297 13.22 2.05 25.53
CA CYS A 297 12.13 2.60 26.34
C CYS A 297 10.83 1.81 26.13
N GLN A 298 10.51 1.37 24.89
CA GLN A 298 9.37 0.49 24.66
C GLN A 298 9.49 -0.81 25.45
N THR A 299 10.63 -1.51 25.35
CA THR A 299 10.86 -2.74 26.10
C THR A 299 10.81 -2.51 27.62
N TYR A 300 11.34 -1.39 28.10
CA TYR A 300 11.29 -1.03 29.51
C TYR A 300 9.84 -0.81 29.97
N CYS A 301 9.08 0.03 29.27
CA CYS A 301 7.66 0.27 29.53
C CYS A 301 6.85 -1.03 29.49
N ASP A 302 7.08 -1.89 28.50
CA ASP A 302 6.39 -3.18 28.38
C ASP A 302 6.64 -4.04 29.62
N LYS A 303 7.87 -4.06 30.15
CA LYS A 303 8.27 -4.86 31.30
C LYS A 303 7.82 -4.28 32.65
N THR A 304 7.75 -2.96 32.80
CA THR A 304 7.48 -2.34 34.11
C THR A 304 6.05 -1.85 34.26
N LEU A 305 5.45 -1.33 33.19
CA LEU A 305 4.10 -0.75 33.19
C LEU A 305 3.04 -1.69 32.64
N LEU A 306 3.42 -2.61 31.73
CA LEU A 306 2.46 -3.43 30.98
C LEU A 306 2.56 -4.94 31.27
N ASP A 307 3.50 -5.36 32.12
CA ASP A 307 3.71 -6.76 32.52
C ASP A 307 2.77 -7.13 33.69
N GLY A 308 1.49 -7.40 33.40
CA GLY A 308 0.49 -7.76 34.43
C GLY A 308 -0.93 -8.02 33.90
N GLU A 309 -1.79 -8.62 34.74
CA GLU A 309 -3.22 -8.84 34.42
C GLU A 309 -4.01 -7.53 34.46
N LYS A 310 -4.55 -7.17 33.30
CA LYS A 310 -5.60 -6.16 33.04
C LYS A 310 -5.30 -4.77 33.60
N LEU A 311 -4.84 -3.90 32.69
CA LEU A 311 -4.93 -2.45 32.84
C LEU A 311 -6.30 -2.03 33.40
N GLU A 312 -6.28 -1.14 34.39
CA GLU A 312 -7.50 -0.70 35.04
C GLU A 312 -8.26 0.27 34.14
N LYS A 313 -9.48 -0.11 33.75
CA LYS A 313 -10.32 0.76 32.92
C LYS A 313 -10.90 1.88 33.78
N ASN A 314 -10.90 3.10 33.24
CA ASN A 314 -11.49 4.29 33.85
C ASN A 314 -10.86 4.75 35.18
N THR A 315 -9.64 4.32 35.49
CA THR A 315 -8.84 4.95 36.55
C THR A 315 -7.86 5.93 35.89
N PHE A 316 -7.53 7.01 36.58
CA PHE A 316 -6.46 7.95 36.21
C PHE A 316 -5.45 7.94 37.34
N ILE A 317 -4.16 7.97 37.02
CA ILE A 317 -3.17 8.17 38.06
C ILE A 317 -3.20 9.63 38.50
N ASP A 318 -3.25 9.86 39.80
CA ASP A 318 -3.13 11.21 40.36
C ASP A 318 -1.65 11.63 40.27
N SER A 319 -1.32 12.44 39.26
CA SER A 319 0.03 12.96 39.03
C SER A 319 0.60 13.70 40.25
N ARG A 320 -0.24 14.31 41.10
CA ARG A 320 0.21 14.93 42.37
C ARG A 320 0.68 13.89 43.37
N LYS A 321 0.03 12.73 43.41
CA LYS A 321 0.45 11.62 44.26
C LYS A 321 1.81 11.09 43.82
N ILE A 322 2.03 10.93 42.51
CA ILE A 322 3.33 10.49 41.96
C ILE A 322 4.45 11.43 42.39
N TYR A 323 4.23 12.75 42.34
CA TYR A 323 5.25 13.72 42.75
C TYR A 323 5.70 13.56 44.21
N THR A 324 4.82 13.09 45.10
CA THR A 324 5.20 12.86 46.51
C THR A 324 6.15 11.69 46.69
N TRP A 325 6.35 10.85 45.67
CA TRP A 325 7.30 9.75 45.72
C TRP A 325 8.72 10.28 45.59
N ASN A 326 9.49 10.10 46.66
CA ASN A 326 10.92 10.37 46.62
C ASN A 326 11.64 9.19 45.93
N ILE A 327 11.85 9.29 44.63
CA ILE A 327 12.48 8.26 43.82
C ILE A 327 14.00 8.48 43.75
N PRO A 328 14.82 7.57 44.31
CA PRO A 328 16.27 7.74 44.31
C PRO A 328 16.84 7.88 42.90
N GLY A 329 17.66 8.89 42.69
CA GLY A 329 18.35 9.12 41.42
C GLY A 329 17.54 9.86 40.35
N LEU A 330 16.30 10.29 40.65
CA LEU A 330 15.52 11.19 39.79
C LEU A 330 15.28 12.53 40.52
N GLN A 331 15.50 13.63 39.81
CA GLN A 331 15.05 14.95 40.23
C GLN A 331 13.65 15.18 39.65
N THR A 332 12.73 15.75 40.42
CA THR A 332 11.34 15.96 40.00
C THR A 332 10.95 17.43 40.03
N LYS A 333 10.08 17.83 39.10
CA LYS A 333 9.49 19.17 39.07
C LYS A 333 8.02 19.05 38.68
N ILE A 334 7.12 19.63 39.47
CA ILE A 334 5.73 19.81 39.04
C ILE A 334 5.66 21.02 38.13
N ILE A 335 4.99 20.85 37.00
CA ILE A 335 4.54 21.95 36.17
C ILE A 335 3.02 22.00 36.19
N GLU A 336 2.52 23.20 36.46
CA GLU A 336 1.11 23.54 36.37
C GLU A 336 0.89 24.27 35.05
N SER A 337 0.03 23.73 34.19
CA SER A 337 -0.31 24.37 32.92
C SER A 337 -1.81 24.42 32.77
N GLU A 338 -2.34 25.61 32.43
CA GLU A 338 -3.73 25.76 32.07
C GLU A 338 -3.89 25.51 30.57
N SER A 339 -4.64 24.47 30.19
CA SER A 339 -4.94 24.15 28.80
C SER A 339 -6.45 23.96 28.66
N GLU A 340 -7.07 24.70 27.75
CA GLU A 340 -8.52 24.64 27.49
C GLU A 340 -9.39 24.87 28.76
N GLY A 341 -8.92 25.72 29.68
CA GLY A 341 -9.60 26.00 30.94
C GLY A 341 -9.55 24.86 31.97
N ARG A 342 -8.69 23.86 31.75
CA ARG A 342 -8.36 22.81 32.71
C ARG A 342 -6.92 22.98 33.19
N MET A 343 -6.74 22.92 34.50
CA MET A 343 -5.41 22.84 35.10
C MET A 343 -4.88 21.42 34.91
N ILE A 344 -3.85 21.28 34.06
CA ILE A 344 -3.15 20.04 33.81
C ILE A 344 -1.87 20.04 34.65
N PHE A 345 -1.67 18.97 35.39
CA PHE A 345 -0.45 18.70 36.12
C PHE A 345 0.38 17.71 35.32
N TYR A 346 1.65 18.03 35.12
CA TYR A 346 2.64 17.06 34.71
C TYR A 346 3.83 17.10 35.64
N VAL A 347 4.41 15.93 35.87
CA VAL A 347 5.63 15.77 36.66
C VAL A 347 6.77 15.50 35.69
N GLU A 348 7.70 16.44 35.62
CA GLU A 348 8.94 16.31 34.86
C GLU A 348 9.98 15.57 35.69
N TYR A 349 10.69 14.63 35.06
CA TYR A 349 11.75 13.84 35.67
C TYR A 349 13.09 14.12 34.98
N TYR A 350 14.11 14.40 35.79
CA TYR A 350 15.45 14.75 35.34
C TYR A 350 16.53 13.86 35.94
N ILE A 351 17.63 13.70 35.20
CA ILE A 351 18.92 13.20 35.73
C ILE A 351 19.99 14.17 35.25
N ASP A 352 20.79 14.68 36.17
CA ASP A 352 21.91 15.60 35.87
C ASP A 352 21.46 16.77 34.98
N ASP A 353 20.32 17.39 35.33
CA ASP A 353 19.66 18.50 34.62
C ASP A 353 19.13 18.18 33.21
N VAL A 354 19.18 16.92 32.76
CA VAL A 354 18.60 16.47 31.49
C VAL A 354 17.15 16.04 31.71
N LEU A 355 16.20 16.69 31.02
CA LEU A 355 14.79 16.29 31.04
C LEU A 355 14.64 14.94 30.33
N LEU A 356 14.23 13.92 31.09
CA LEU A 356 14.06 12.58 30.57
C LEU A 356 12.64 12.36 30.08
N PHE A 357 11.66 12.52 30.96
CA PHE A 357 10.27 12.34 30.59
C PHE A 357 9.36 13.16 31.48
N GLU A 358 8.16 13.40 30.99
CA GLU A 358 7.05 13.89 31.78
C GLU A 358 6.02 12.76 31.96
N ILE A 359 5.34 12.77 33.11
CA ILE A 359 4.14 11.96 33.35
C ILE A 359 2.97 12.91 33.58
N ASN A 360 1.86 12.65 32.90
CA ASN A 360 0.57 13.23 33.25
C ASN A 360 -0.46 12.11 33.49
N ASP A 361 -1.71 12.49 33.76
CA ASP A 361 -2.77 11.56 34.18
C ASP A 361 -3.07 10.43 33.17
N TYR A 362 -2.63 10.53 31.92
CA TYR A 362 -2.96 9.57 30.86
C TYR A 362 -1.82 9.19 29.90
N LYS A 363 -0.63 9.79 30.02
CA LYS A 363 0.52 9.48 29.16
C LYS A 363 1.87 9.71 29.84
N ILE A 364 2.88 9.08 29.25
CA ILE A 364 4.31 9.41 29.44
C ILE A 364 4.80 10.03 28.14
N THR A 365 5.52 11.16 28.20
CA THR A 365 6.23 11.74 27.06
C THR A 365 7.73 11.72 27.34
N PHE A 366 8.53 11.10 26.47
CA PHE A 366 9.98 11.12 26.56
C PHE A 366 10.57 12.33 25.80
N TYR A 367 11.57 13.00 26.38
CA TYR A 367 12.16 14.24 25.87
C TYR A 367 13.65 14.15 25.51
N PHE A 368 14.38 13.21 26.08
CA PHE A 368 15.80 13.00 25.72
C PHE A 368 15.96 12.38 24.32
N PHE A 369 14.87 12.01 23.66
CA PHE A 369 14.81 11.62 22.26
C PHE A 369 13.46 12.05 21.66
N ASP A 370 13.32 12.13 20.33
CA ASP A 370 12.15 12.73 19.67
C ASP A 370 10.83 12.06 20.07
N GLY A 371 10.13 12.72 21.00
CA GLY A 371 8.67 12.81 21.11
C GLY A 371 7.91 11.49 21.20
N CYS A 372 8.54 10.42 21.70
CA CYS A 372 7.84 9.17 21.91
C CYS A 372 6.92 9.30 23.12
N HIS A 373 5.64 8.98 22.92
CA HIS A 373 4.65 9.03 23.97
C HIS A 373 3.91 7.69 24.08
N PHE A 374 3.59 7.31 25.32
CA PHE A 374 2.80 6.15 25.65
C PHE A 374 1.45 6.62 26.15
N ASN A 375 0.41 6.44 25.35
CA ASN A 375 -0.96 6.82 25.71
C ASN A 375 -1.70 5.63 26.32
N PHE A 376 -2.36 5.86 27.46
CA PHE A 376 -3.10 4.83 28.20
C PHE A 376 -4.64 4.99 28.13
N TRP A 377 -5.16 6.00 27.42
CA TRP A 377 -6.59 6.36 27.43
C TRP A 377 -7.56 5.23 27.01
N ASP A 378 -7.14 4.36 26.07
CA ASP A 378 -7.99 3.31 25.46
C ASP A 378 -7.76 1.95 26.08
N LYS A 379 -6.56 1.73 26.62
CA LYS A 379 -6.09 0.42 27.04
C LYS A 379 -6.35 0.18 28.54
N GLY A 380 -6.64 1.24 29.29
CA GLY A 380 -6.64 1.27 30.75
C GLY A 380 -5.28 1.73 31.29
N GLN A 381 -5.22 2.11 32.57
CA GLN A 381 -3.99 2.59 33.21
C GLN A 381 -3.23 1.46 33.90
N PRO A 382 -1.88 1.55 33.97
CA PRO A 382 -1.09 0.78 34.94
C PRO A 382 -1.54 1.12 36.36
N LYS A 383 -1.49 0.16 37.28
CA LYS A 383 -1.78 0.45 38.69
C LYS A 383 -0.60 1.19 39.32
N GLU A 384 -0.85 1.72 40.51
CA GLU A 384 0.11 2.58 41.21
C GLU A 384 1.47 1.91 41.46
N GLN A 385 1.49 0.61 41.74
CA GLN A 385 2.71 -0.13 42.03
C GLN A 385 3.61 -0.27 40.80
N GLU A 386 3.01 -0.36 39.61
CA GLU A 386 3.65 -0.48 38.31
C GLU A 386 4.29 0.86 37.92
N TRP A 387 3.60 1.97 38.20
CA TRP A 387 4.17 3.31 38.08
C TRP A 387 5.36 3.52 39.02
N TYR A 388 5.24 3.12 40.28
CA TYR A 388 6.35 3.19 41.24
C TYR A 388 7.54 2.34 40.77
N ARG A 389 7.31 1.09 40.32
CA ARG A 389 8.33 0.19 39.78
C ARG A 389 9.03 0.76 38.54
N PHE A 390 8.28 1.39 37.63
CA PHE A 390 8.84 2.08 36.47
C PHE A 390 9.77 3.22 36.91
N LEU A 391 9.33 4.06 37.84
CA LEU A 391 10.13 5.20 38.31
C LEU A 391 11.38 4.75 39.07
N GLU A 392 11.23 3.82 40.01
CA GLU A 392 12.31 3.30 40.86
C GLU A 392 13.46 2.72 40.03
N GLY A 393 13.15 2.02 38.93
CA GLY A 393 14.18 1.43 38.07
C GLY A 393 14.71 2.34 36.97
N PHE A 394 14.07 3.49 36.66
CA PHE A 394 14.36 4.23 35.44
C PHE A 394 15.76 4.86 35.47
N ALA A 395 16.18 5.41 36.61
CA ALA A 395 17.48 6.06 36.72
C ALA A 395 18.64 5.08 36.46
N GLN A 396 18.52 3.86 36.97
CA GLN A 396 19.48 2.79 36.70
C GLN A 396 19.43 2.38 35.23
N PHE A 397 18.25 2.12 34.67
CA PHE A 397 18.05 1.80 33.25
C PHE A 397 18.69 2.82 32.31
N TYR A 398 18.46 4.12 32.56
CA TYR A 398 19.03 5.20 31.76
C TYR A 398 20.56 5.22 31.82
N LYS A 399 21.14 5.10 33.03
CA LYS A 399 22.60 5.12 33.24
C LYS A 399 23.29 3.90 32.66
N GLU A 400 22.72 2.71 32.82
CA GLU A 400 23.26 1.45 32.31
C GLU A 400 23.33 1.42 30.78
N LEU A 401 22.40 2.07 30.08
CA LEU A 401 22.39 2.13 28.62
C LEU A 401 23.26 3.25 28.01
N GLN A 402 23.83 4.16 28.81
CA GLN A 402 24.70 5.23 28.27
C GLN A 402 25.95 4.69 27.53
N PRO A 403 26.68 3.68 28.06
CA PRO A 403 27.80 3.09 27.34
C PRO A 403 27.37 2.41 26.03
N ASP A 404 26.22 1.75 26.04
CA ASP A 404 25.66 1.07 24.87
C ASP A 404 25.24 2.07 23.80
N LEU A 405 24.59 3.18 24.19
CA LEU A 405 24.26 4.29 23.30
C LEU A 405 25.52 4.85 22.63
N LYS A 406 26.59 5.09 23.40
CA LYS A 406 27.85 5.60 22.86
C LYS A 406 28.47 4.64 21.85
N THR A 407 28.40 3.34 22.12
CA THR A 407 28.88 2.29 21.22
C THR A 407 28.02 2.24 19.96
N TYR A 408 26.70 2.26 20.11
CA TYR A 408 25.73 2.26 19.02
C TYR A 408 25.90 3.48 18.09
N LEU A 409 26.03 4.69 18.65
CA LEU A 409 26.27 5.91 17.87
C LEU A 409 27.57 5.83 17.05
N LYS A 410 28.64 5.26 17.61
CA LYS A 410 29.90 5.05 16.88
C LYS A 410 29.76 4.03 15.76
N GLN A 411 29.05 2.92 16.01
CA GLN A 411 28.79 1.89 15.01
C GLN A 411 27.97 2.47 13.86
N GLU A 412 26.89 3.19 14.15
CA GLU A 412 26.03 3.83 13.14
C GLU A 412 26.77 4.91 12.35
N GLU A 413 27.64 5.70 12.99
CA GLU A 413 28.48 6.67 12.29
C GLU A 413 29.44 5.96 11.30
N GLU A 414 30.05 4.85 11.73
CA GLU A 414 30.94 4.07 10.87
C GLU A 414 30.17 3.38 9.73
N GLU A 415 29.03 2.77 10.01
CA GLU A 415 28.15 2.18 9.00
C GLU A 415 27.67 3.23 7.99
N HIS A 416 27.38 4.45 8.44
CA HIS A 416 27.01 5.56 7.57
C HIS A 416 28.17 5.99 6.66
N LYS A 417 29.41 6.03 7.18
CA LYS A 417 30.62 6.28 6.36
C LYS A 417 30.80 5.19 5.32
N ILE A 418 30.65 3.92 5.70
CA ILE A 418 30.74 2.79 4.79
C ILE A 418 29.65 2.86 3.72
N ALA A 419 28.39 3.14 4.10
CA ALA A 419 27.28 3.32 3.18
C ALA A 419 27.54 4.45 2.19
N THR A 420 28.03 5.60 2.66
CA THR A 420 28.38 6.75 1.82
C THR A 420 29.45 6.38 0.79
N LEU A 421 30.51 5.68 1.21
CA LEU A 421 31.57 5.24 0.31
C LEU A 421 31.08 4.17 -0.67
N ALA A 422 30.30 3.20 -0.19
CA ALA A 422 29.72 2.14 -1.01
C ALA A 422 28.82 2.73 -2.11
N ARG A 423 27.95 3.69 -1.77
CA ARG A 423 27.06 4.36 -2.73
C ARG A 423 27.79 5.08 -3.85
N LYS A 424 28.98 5.64 -3.58
CA LYS A 424 29.83 6.24 -4.63
C LYS A 424 30.44 5.20 -5.56
N ASN A 425 30.76 4.01 -5.05
CA ASN A 425 31.47 2.98 -5.80
C ASN A 425 30.56 1.97 -6.51
N ILE A 426 29.40 1.65 -5.94
CA ILE A 426 28.45 0.65 -6.50
C ILE A 426 28.03 0.98 -7.94
N PRO A 427 27.73 2.25 -8.32
CA PRO A 427 27.41 2.57 -9.72
C PRO A 427 28.53 2.20 -10.69
N ILE A 428 29.78 2.47 -10.31
CA ILE A 428 30.97 2.15 -11.12
C ILE A 428 31.12 0.63 -11.23
N VAL A 429 31.01 -0.06 -10.10
CA VAL A 429 31.15 -1.51 -10.02
C VAL A 429 30.04 -2.22 -10.81
N ALA A 430 28.80 -1.76 -10.72
CA ALA A 430 27.68 -2.30 -11.50
C ALA A 430 27.92 -2.18 -13.01
N GLN A 431 28.46 -1.04 -13.48
CA GLN A 431 28.82 -0.87 -14.89
C GLN A 431 29.92 -1.84 -15.36
N THR A 432 30.79 -2.29 -14.46
CA THR A 432 31.84 -3.27 -14.79
C THR A 432 31.38 -4.72 -14.69
N LEU A 433 30.36 -5.01 -13.88
CA LEU A 433 29.88 -6.37 -13.64
C LEU A 433 28.94 -6.86 -14.73
N PHE A 434 28.16 -5.97 -15.33
CA PHE A 434 27.14 -6.34 -16.30
C PHE A 434 27.57 -5.98 -17.72
N ASP A 435 27.39 -6.93 -18.64
CA ASP A 435 27.61 -6.69 -20.05
C ASP A 435 26.63 -5.64 -20.58
N LYS A 436 27.04 -4.88 -21.61
CA LYS A 436 26.19 -3.87 -22.27
C LYS A 436 24.85 -4.41 -22.79
N ASN A 437 24.73 -5.73 -22.94
CA ASN A 437 23.54 -6.40 -23.46
C ASN A 437 22.60 -6.91 -22.36
N GLN A 438 22.96 -6.76 -21.07
CA GLN A 438 22.15 -7.21 -19.95
C GLN A 438 21.27 -6.06 -19.43
N GLU A 439 19.97 -6.31 -19.28
CA GLU A 439 19.04 -5.37 -18.64
C GLU A 439 19.13 -5.52 -17.12
N TYR A 440 19.81 -4.57 -16.48
CA TYR A 440 19.93 -4.49 -15.02
C TYR A 440 19.45 -3.12 -14.49
N ALA A 441 19.14 -3.04 -13.21
CA ALA A 441 18.88 -1.80 -12.50
C ALA A 441 19.38 -1.92 -11.06
N THR A 442 19.86 -0.83 -10.47
CA THR A 442 20.38 -0.83 -9.10
C THR A 442 19.58 0.15 -8.25
N TYR A 443 19.23 -0.26 -7.03
CA TYR A 443 18.65 0.64 -6.04
C TYR A 443 19.51 0.68 -4.80
N LEU A 444 20.02 1.87 -4.50
CA LEU A 444 20.79 2.16 -3.30
C LEU A 444 19.82 2.56 -2.19
N PHE A 445 19.72 1.78 -1.11
CA PHE A 445 18.84 2.13 0.01
C PHE A 445 19.28 3.45 0.65
N GLY A 446 18.29 4.22 1.10
CA GLY A 446 18.50 5.45 1.87
C GLY A 446 18.94 5.20 3.32
N GLU A 447 18.79 3.97 3.81
CA GLU A 447 19.29 3.56 5.12
C GLU A 447 20.62 2.80 4.98
N THR A 448 21.37 2.62 6.07
CA THR A 448 22.63 1.86 6.12
C THR A 448 22.48 0.37 5.74
N GLY A 449 21.25 -0.10 5.52
CA GLY A 449 20.90 -1.49 5.25
C GLY A 449 21.35 -2.07 3.90
N GLY A 450 21.90 -1.29 2.98
CA GLY A 450 22.53 -1.81 1.75
C GLY A 450 21.90 -1.40 0.42
N PHE A 451 21.93 -2.29 -0.56
CA PHE A 451 21.38 -2.06 -1.89
C PHE A 451 20.81 -3.35 -2.46
N TYR A 452 20.06 -3.23 -3.54
CA TYR A 452 19.75 -4.39 -4.37
C TYR A 452 20.05 -4.13 -5.84
N VAL A 453 20.42 -5.21 -6.53
CA VAL A 453 20.53 -5.25 -7.98
C VAL A 453 19.37 -6.07 -8.52
N LYS A 454 18.66 -5.51 -9.50
CA LYS A 454 17.71 -6.22 -10.32
C LYS A 454 18.35 -6.57 -11.64
N MET A 455 18.11 -7.79 -12.09
CA MET A 455 18.46 -8.19 -13.44
C MET A 455 17.28 -8.92 -14.07
N LYS A 456 17.02 -8.64 -15.35
CA LYS A 456 16.05 -9.40 -16.11
C LYS A 456 16.71 -10.66 -16.64
N SER A 457 16.15 -11.81 -16.29
CA SER A 457 16.59 -13.09 -16.83
C SER A 457 16.23 -13.21 -18.31
N ALA A 458 16.85 -14.18 -19.00
CA ALA A 458 16.54 -14.50 -20.39
C ALA A 458 15.03 -14.80 -20.65
N ARG A 459 14.27 -15.19 -19.62
CA ARG A 459 12.82 -15.46 -19.69
C ARG A 459 11.94 -14.26 -19.33
N GLY A 460 12.52 -13.07 -19.17
CA GLY A 460 11.80 -11.86 -18.80
C GLY A 460 11.36 -11.80 -17.33
N ARG A 461 11.86 -12.68 -16.46
CA ARG A 461 11.64 -12.63 -15.01
C ARG A 461 12.69 -11.73 -14.36
N VAL A 462 12.37 -11.15 -13.22
CA VAL A 462 13.31 -10.26 -12.53
C VAL A 462 13.95 -10.99 -11.35
N CYS A 463 15.27 -11.17 -11.37
CA CYS A 463 16.04 -11.57 -10.20
C CYS A 463 16.44 -10.32 -9.42
N ARG A 464 16.22 -10.31 -8.10
CA ARG A 464 16.66 -9.26 -7.19
C ARG A 464 17.66 -9.86 -6.22
N VAL A 465 18.90 -9.39 -6.24
CA VAL A 465 19.95 -9.78 -5.30
C VAL A 465 20.17 -8.64 -4.31
N GLN A 466 20.16 -8.92 -3.01
CA GLN A 466 20.37 -7.91 -1.96
C GLN A 466 21.76 -8.05 -1.34
N LEU A 467 22.40 -6.91 -1.10
CA LEU A 467 23.72 -6.83 -0.48
C LEU A 467 23.73 -5.73 0.57
N GLU A 468 24.41 -5.97 1.68
CA GLU A 468 24.63 -4.96 2.71
C GLU A 468 25.82 -4.07 2.36
N TYR A 469 25.75 -2.78 2.69
CA TYR A 469 26.87 -1.86 2.41
C TYR A 469 28.13 -2.24 3.17
N LYS A 470 28.04 -2.76 4.40
CA LYS A 470 29.22 -3.14 5.17
C LYS A 470 30.05 -4.24 4.53
N ASN A 471 29.40 -5.17 3.80
CA ASN A 471 30.04 -6.36 3.26
C ASN A 471 30.07 -6.37 1.72
N TYR A 472 29.77 -5.25 1.04
CA TYR A 472 29.59 -5.30 -0.41
C TYR A 472 30.87 -5.72 -1.14
N LYS A 473 32.05 -5.27 -0.69
CA LYS A 473 33.32 -5.57 -1.34
C LYS A 473 33.66 -7.05 -1.36
N GLU A 474 33.27 -7.78 -0.32
CA GLU A 474 33.54 -9.22 -0.17
C GLU A 474 32.51 -10.10 -0.88
N ASN A 475 31.39 -9.49 -1.30
CA ASN A 475 30.23 -10.20 -1.80
C ASN A 475 29.86 -9.81 -3.24
N ILE A 476 30.50 -8.78 -3.81
CA ILE A 476 30.12 -8.25 -5.11
C ILE A 476 30.30 -9.28 -6.24
N ASP A 477 31.37 -10.06 -6.15
CA ASP A 477 31.76 -11.14 -7.04
C ASP A 477 30.83 -12.36 -6.93
N LYS A 478 29.96 -12.41 -5.90
CA LYS A 478 28.89 -13.41 -5.78
C LYS A 478 27.61 -13.03 -6.52
N ILE A 479 27.47 -11.80 -7.03
CA ILE A 479 26.26 -11.33 -7.73
C ILE A 479 25.98 -12.17 -8.98
N ILE A 480 26.98 -12.33 -9.86
CA ILE A 480 26.83 -13.09 -11.12
C ILE A 480 26.54 -14.58 -10.83
N PRO A 481 27.28 -15.29 -9.98
CA PRO A 481 26.93 -16.67 -9.59
C PRO A 481 25.51 -16.82 -9.02
N THR A 482 25.05 -15.85 -8.24
CA THR A 482 23.69 -15.85 -7.68
C THR A 482 22.63 -15.71 -8.77
N ILE A 483 22.89 -14.85 -9.74
CA ILE A 483 22.04 -14.65 -10.91
C ILE A 483 21.98 -15.93 -11.76
N GLU A 484 23.13 -16.55 -12.06
CA GLU A 484 23.20 -17.78 -12.84
C GLU A 484 22.44 -18.93 -12.16
N LEU A 485 22.57 -19.04 -10.83
CA LEU A 485 21.78 -19.97 -10.02
C LEU A 485 20.28 -19.68 -10.16
N ALA A 486 19.87 -18.41 -10.03
CA ALA A 486 18.47 -18.03 -10.16
C ALA A 486 17.91 -18.35 -11.56
N GLU A 487 18.69 -18.13 -12.62
CA GLU A 487 18.33 -18.50 -13.99
C GLU A 487 18.22 -20.02 -14.17
N LYS A 488 19.15 -20.78 -13.61
CA LYS A 488 19.12 -22.24 -13.61
C LYS A 488 17.84 -22.75 -12.95
N ILE A 489 17.51 -22.27 -11.75
CA ILE A 489 16.29 -22.67 -11.04
C ILE A 489 15.05 -22.32 -11.87
N LEU A 490 15.00 -21.12 -12.46
CA LEU A 490 13.89 -20.73 -13.34
C LEU A 490 13.80 -21.60 -14.61
N LYS A 491 14.95 -22.06 -15.13
CA LYS A 491 15.03 -22.86 -16.35
C LYS A 491 14.53 -24.28 -16.13
N GLU A 492 14.96 -24.89 -15.04
CA GLU A 492 14.77 -26.30 -14.70
C GLU A 492 13.48 -26.56 -13.91
N SER A 493 12.89 -25.52 -13.30
CA SER A 493 11.66 -25.66 -12.53
C SER A 493 10.45 -26.11 -13.38
N PRO A 494 9.71 -27.16 -12.95
CA PRO A 494 8.52 -27.66 -13.65
C PRO A 494 7.37 -26.66 -13.76
N LEU A 495 7.25 -25.73 -12.81
CA LEU A 495 6.18 -24.72 -12.77
C LEU A 495 6.77 -23.30 -12.71
N PRO A 496 6.12 -22.31 -13.34
CA PRO A 496 6.45 -20.91 -13.07
C PRO A 496 6.14 -20.55 -11.62
N PHE A 497 7.07 -19.88 -10.97
CA PHE A 497 6.99 -19.52 -9.56
C PHE A 497 7.57 -18.13 -9.32
N LYS A 498 7.29 -17.57 -8.14
CA LYS A 498 8.05 -16.47 -7.54
C LYS A 498 8.74 -16.96 -6.29
N LEU A 499 9.88 -16.37 -5.99
CA LEU A 499 10.58 -16.55 -4.71
C LEU A 499 10.62 -15.18 -4.05
N LEU A 500 10.03 -15.04 -2.88
CA LEU A 500 9.91 -13.75 -2.21
C LEU A 500 10.60 -13.82 -0.85
N ASN A 501 11.41 -12.78 -0.58
CA ASN A 501 12.07 -12.53 0.69
C ASN A 501 11.56 -11.17 1.16
N THR A 502 10.73 -11.08 2.20
CA THR A 502 10.45 -9.81 2.89
C THR A 502 9.52 -9.98 4.09
N ASP A 503 9.86 -9.27 5.18
CA ASP A 503 9.17 -9.25 6.47
C ASP A 503 7.70 -8.80 6.42
N TRP A 504 7.34 -7.78 5.64
CA TRP A 504 5.97 -7.22 5.70
C TRP A 504 4.89 -8.12 5.08
N ASP A 505 5.12 -8.66 3.88
CA ASP A 505 4.15 -9.57 3.26
C ASP A 505 4.14 -10.91 4.02
N PHE A 506 5.29 -11.34 4.53
CA PHE A 506 5.43 -12.59 5.29
C PHE A 506 4.67 -12.56 6.62
N LEU A 507 4.81 -11.49 7.41
CA LEU A 507 4.16 -11.34 8.72
C LEU A 507 2.63 -11.28 8.63
N ASN A 508 2.08 -10.87 7.49
CA ASN A 508 0.64 -10.77 7.26
C ASN A 508 0.01 -12.06 6.71
N ILE A 509 0.83 -13.05 6.31
CA ILE A 509 0.33 -14.34 5.82
C ILE A 509 -0.14 -15.20 7.00
N LYS A 510 -1.36 -15.74 6.88
CA LYS A 510 -1.93 -16.68 7.84
C LYS A 510 -1.50 -18.11 7.50
N TRP A 511 -0.28 -18.45 7.90
CA TRP A 511 0.29 -19.77 7.65
C TRP A 511 -0.57 -20.89 8.26
N LYS A 512 -0.93 -21.86 7.41
CA LYS A 512 -1.57 -23.11 7.80
C LYS A 512 -0.50 -24.18 7.94
N LYS A 513 -0.49 -24.86 9.08
CA LYS A 513 0.27 -26.11 9.24
C LYS A 513 -0.49 -27.23 8.55
N ALA A 514 0.18 -27.96 7.66
CA ALA A 514 -0.37 -29.16 7.06
C ALA A 514 -0.44 -30.27 8.14
N LYS A 515 -1.58 -30.39 8.82
CA LYS A 515 -1.88 -31.48 9.77
C LYS A 515 -2.64 -32.58 9.07
#